data_AF-A0A651HBX0-F1
#
_entry.id   AF-A0A651HBX0-F1
#
_cell.length_a   1.000
_cell.length_b   1.000
_cell.length_c   1.000
_cell.angle_alpha   90.00
_cell.angle_beta   90.00
_cell.angle_gamma   90.00
#
_symmetry.space_group_name_H-M   'P 1'
#
loop_
_entity.id
_entity.type
_entity.pdbx_description
1 polymer ?
#
loop_
_entity_poly.entity_id
_entity_poly.type
_entity_poly.pdbx_seq_one_letter_code
_entity_poly.pdbx_strand_id
1 'polypeptide(L)'
;MTPLSESTFLLFGTGRRRSWIYRAGALWPLADQGHGFQWETVRESIDGGAARVELETRAGAQVVIHEDENGLWLDEGGAVRCLDDRPGGRWPGFEGHPHAGRLRQLHHEILVNLPCGAPLPNRLVYSKPWYRDSAMVAMVLEKTGNLGLIEDWVAGLREPFDRNNRGHRESDNLGQALYLISLVSDRGHPLVETILRTLPEHATDGHLTGLSDYAPHPVYQTKWLLFGLRALGLDDGDWRIPSQPDNYSALFWWDFRQQHVPGAGFDAASRVRYPYLGWAEDHFHGRPPPLDLLRMNAPLTWEAEASEADYSALAALDPGLEARRIALPHTWHAAEAFLYLHELESTFP
;
A
#
# COMPACT_ATOMS: atom_id res chain seq x y z
N MET A 1 2.57 24.62 0.67
CA MET A 1 2.28 23.60 -0.35
C MET A 1 0.86 23.81 -0.82
N THR A 2 0.63 23.95 -2.13
CA THR A 2 -0.72 23.90 -2.70
C THR A 2 -1.37 22.59 -2.26
N PRO A 3 -2.63 22.59 -1.78
CA PRO A 3 -3.23 21.37 -1.31
C PRO A 3 -3.21 20.33 -2.44
N LEU A 4 -2.82 19.11 -2.11
CA LEU A 4 -2.88 17.93 -2.98
C LEU A 4 -4.31 17.66 -3.52
N SER A 5 -5.31 18.40 -3.04
CA SER A 5 -6.75 18.27 -3.27
C SER A 5 -7.26 18.66 -4.67
N GLU A 6 -6.41 19.08 -5.61
CA GLU A 6 -6.89 19.49 -6.94
C GLU A 6 -7.11 18.30 -7.89
N SER A 7 -6.37 17.20 -7.71
CA SER A 7 -6.47 16.03 -8.59
C SER A 7 -7.44 14.99 -8.00
N THR A 8 -8.72 15.12 -8.34
CA THR A 8 -9.76 14.17 -7.91
C THR A 8 -10.05 13.15 -9.00
N PHE A 9 -9.85 11.87 -8.71
CA PHE A 9 -10.14 10.74 -9.60
C PHE A 9 -10.38 9.47 -8.77
N LEU A 10 -10.93 8.43 -9.39
CA LEU A 10 -11.12 7.13 -8.74
C LEU A 10 -10.58 6.01 -9.63
N LEU A 11 -9.77 5.13 -9.04
CA LEU A 11 -9.34 3.89 -9.68
C LEU A 11 -10.36 2.79 -9.39
N PHE A 12 -10.66 1.96 -10.37
CA PHE A 12 -11.44 0.75 -10.19
C PHE A 12 -10.64 -0.46 -10.64
N GLY A 13 -11.13 -1.64 -10.27
CA GLY A 13 -10.55 -2.91 -10.69
C GLY A 13 -9.64 -3.48 -9.62
N THR A 14 -10.23 -3.75 -8.48
CA THR A 14 -9.64 -4.48 -7.35
C THR A 14 -9.36 -5.95 -7.73
N GLY A 15 -8.34 -6.52 -7.11
CA GLY A 15 -7.98 -7.93 -7.27
C GLY A 15 -7.68 -8.33 -8.72
N ARG A 16 -8.46 -9.27 -9.28
CA ARG A 16 -8.22 -9.84 -10.62
C ARG A 16 -8.95 -9.10 -11.76
N ARG A 17 -9.65 -8.00 -11.45
CA ARG A 17 -10.42 -7.24 -12.45
C ARG A 17 -9.52 -6.40 -13.36
N ARG A 18 -10.05 -6.09 -14.55
CA ARG A 18 -9.51 -5.02 -15.40
C ARG A 18 -9.62 -3.72 -14.65
N SER A 19 -8.61 -2.90 -14.83
CA SER A 19 -8.47 -1.68 -14.07
C SER A 19 -8.91 -0.50 -14.91
N TRP A 20 -9.64 0.39 -14.28
CA TRP A 20 -10.25 1.54 -14.92
C TRP A 20 -9.95 2.80 -14.12
N ILE A 21 -9.95 3.93 -14.79
CA ILE A 21 -9.83 5.24 -14.16
C ILE A 21 -11.06 6.05 -14.52
N TYR A 22 -11.70 6.60 -13.49
CA TYR A 22 -12.66 7.68 -13.66
C TYR A 22 -12.04 9.04 -13.33
N ARG A 23 -12.22 10.03 -14.20
CA ARG A 23 -11.89 11.44 -13.94
C ARG A 23 -12.73 12.35 -14.83
N ALA A 24 -13.28 13.41 -14.26
CA ALA A 24 -13.90 14.54 -14.99
C ALA A 24 -14.88 14.10 -16.10
N GLY A 25 -15.86 13.27 -15.75
CA GLY A 25 -16.88 12.78 -16.68
C GLY A 25 -16.39 11.75 -17.68
N ALA A 26 -15.24 11.12 -17.47
CA ALA A 26 -14.69 10.09 -18.34
C ALA A 26 -14.29 8.85 -17.54
N LEU A 27 -14.54 7.66 -18.10
CA LEU A 27 -14.14 6.37 -17.56
C LEU A 27 -13.40 5.58 -18.64
N TRP A 28 -12.14 5.22 -18.42
CA TRP A 28 -11.36 4.47 -19.41
C TRP A 28 -10.51 3.36 -18.77
N PRO A 29 -10.24 2.27 -19.50
CA PRO A 29 -9.42 1.19 -19.00
C PRO A 29 -7.95 1.60 -19.00
N LEU A 30 -7.22 1.18 -17.96
CA LEU A 30 -5.81 1.54 -17.79
C LEU A 30 -4.91 0.94 -18.88
N ALA A 31 -5.27 -0.25 -19.38
CA ALA A 31 -4.50 -0.96 -20.41
C ALA A 31 -4.71 -0.42 -21.84
N ASP A 32 -5.77 0.35 -22.08
CA ASP A 32 -6.16 0.82 -23.41
C ASP A 32 -6.84 2.18 -23.31
N GLN A 33 -6.05 3.26 -23.43
CA GLN A 33 -6.55 4.63 -23.31
C GLN A 33 -7.48 5.06 -24.46
N GLY A 34 -7.75 4.20 -25.45
CA GLY A 34 -8.57 4.53 -26.63
C GLY A 34 -10.06 4.15 -26.51
N HIS A 35 -10.44 3.26 -25.59
CA HIS A 35 -11.79 2.69 -25.52
C HIS A 35 -12.43 2.90 -24.14
N GLY A 36 -13.02 4.08 -23.94
CA GLY A 36 -13.71 4.44 -22.70
C GLY A 36 -15.14 4.97 -22.92
N PHE A 37 -15.71 5.47 -21.83
CA PHE A 37 -16.97 6.20 -21.79
C PHE A 37 -16.67 7.68 -21.49
N GLN A 38 -17.45 8.56 -22.11
CA GLN A 38 -17.35 10.01 -21.90
C GLN A 38 -18.75 10.60 -21.79
N TRP A 39 -18.95 11.42 -20.77
CA TRP A 39 -20.19 12.11 -20.51
C TRP A 39 -19.98 13.62 -20.44
N GLU A 40 -20.90 14.37 -21.06
CA GLU A 40 -21.00 15.80 -20.82
C GLU A 40 -21.65 16.02 -19.45
N THR A 41 -20.82 16.26 -18.44
CA THR A 41 -21.23 16.25 -17.04
C THR A 41 -21.65 17.65 -16.58
N VAL A 42 -22.78 17.74 -15.86
CA VAL A 42 -23.25 18.94 -15.16
C VAL A 42 -22.81 18.91 -13.71
N ARG A 43 -22.94 17.74 -13.08
CA ARG A 43 -22.56 17.51 -11.68
C ARG A 43 -21.95 16.13 -11.55
N GLU A 44 -20.91 16.03 -10.74
CA GLU A 44 -20.29 14.76 -10.35
C GLU A 44 -20.09 14.69 -8.83
N SER A 45 -20.10 13.47 -8.31
CA SER A 45 -19.70 13.15 -6.94
C SER A 45 -18.87 11.87 -6.95
N ILE A 46 -17.74 11.88 -6.23
CA ILE A 46 -16.89 10.70 -6.03
C ILE A 46 -16.90 10.35 -4.54
N ASP A 47 -17.28 9.12 -4.23
CA ASP A 47 -17.13 8.51 -2.90
C ASP A 47 -16.15 7.34 -3.00
N GLY A 48 -14.90 7.59 -2.58
CA GLY A 48 -13.87 6.55 -2.55
C GLY A 48 -14.14 5.46 -1.50
N GLY A 49 -14.86 5.76 -0.41
CA GLY A 49 -15.20 4.79 0.62
C GLY A 49 -16.34 3.85 0.23
N ALA A 50 -17.14 4.23 -0.77
CA ALA A 50 -18.12 3.38 -1.41
C ALA A 50 -17.67 2.88 -2.80
N ALA A 51 -16.44 3.22 -3.22
CA ALA A 51 -15.94 3.06 -4.58
C ALA A 51 -17.01 3.38 -5.64
N ARG A 52 -17.54 4.59 -5.58
CA ARG A 52 -18.72 5.01 -6.34
C ARG A 52 -18.54 6.40 -6.93
N VAL A 53 -19.05 6.56 -8.15
CA VAL A 53 -19.13 7.82 -8.86
C VAL A 53 -20.57 8.00 -9.33
N GLU A 54 -21.13 9.18 -9.09
CA GLU A 54 -22.47 9.57 -9.53
C GLU A 54 -22.39 10.82 -10.40
N LEU A 55 -23.01 10.78 -11.57
CA LEU A 55 -23.02 11.86 -12.55
C LEU A 55 -24.44 12.25 -12.93
N GLU A 56 -24.66 13.55 -13.03
CA GLU A 56 -25.77 14.14 -13.77
C GLU A 56 -25.24 14.68 -15.09
N THR A 57 -25.74 14.16 -16.20
CA THR A 57 -25.31 14.57 -17.55
C THR A 57 -26.13 15.76 -18.07
N ARG A 58 -25.60 16.51 -19.04
CA ARG A 58 -26.32 17.60 -19.72
C ARG A 58 -27.59 17.14 -20.42
N ALA A 59 -27.65 15.86 -20.82
CA ALA A 59 -28.83 15.25 -21.41
C ALA A 59 -29.91 14.89 -20.36
N GLY A 60 -29.66 15.15 -19.07
CA GLY A 60 -30.55 14.82 -17.96
C GLY A 60 -30.47 13.36 -17.50
N ALA A 61 -29.57 12.55 -18.08
CA ALA A 61 -29.36 11.18 -17.66
C ALA A 61 -28.55 11.12 -16.35
N GLN A 62 -28.91 10.17 -15.49
CA GLN A 62 -28.16 9.80 -14.29
C GLN A 62 -27.23 8.63 -14.64
N VAL A 63 -25.95 8.74 -14.28
CA VAL A 63 -24.95 7.70 -14.47
C VAL A 63 -24.34 7.35 -13.12
N VAL A 64 -24.22 6.07 -12.84
CA VAL A 64 -23.57 5.54 -11.64
C VAL A 64 -22.52 4.52 -12.03
N ILE A 65 -21.29 4.75 -11.61
CA ILE A 65 -20.20 3.77 -11.68
C ILE A 65 -19.92 3.31 -10.27
N HIS A 66 -19.91 2.01 -10.01
CA HIS A 66 -19.55 1.50 -8.69
C HIS A 66 -18.87 0.14 -8.75
N GLU A 67 -18.03 -0.14 -7.76
CA GLU A 67 -17.37 -1.43 -7.59
C GLU A 67 -17.72 -2.03 -6.22
N ASP A 68 -17.97 -3.34 -6.20
CA ASP A 68 -18.23 -4.12 -5.00
C ASP A 68 -17.48 -5.48 -5.03
N GLU A 69 -17.79 -6.39 -4.11
CA GLU A 69 -17.18 -7.73 -4.08
C GLU A 69 -17.50 -8.56 -5.34
N ASN A 70 -18.60 -8.24 -6.04
CA ASN A 70 -19.15 -9.03 -7.15
C ASN A 70 -18.76 -8.50 -8.53
N GLY A 71 -18.52 -7.20 -8.66
CA GLY A 71 -18.10 -6.64 -9.94
C GLY A 71 -17.88 -5.13 -9.96
N LEU A 72 -17.49 -4.66 -11.14
CA LEU A 72 -17.50 -3.25 -11.53
C LEU A 72 -18.71 -3.03 -12.45
N TRP A 73 -19.55 -2.06 -12.08
CA TRP A 73 -20.85 -1.84 -12.69
C TRP A 73 -20.98 -0.41 -13.21
N LEU A 74 -21.69 -0.28 -14.33
CA LEU A 74 -22.08 0.99 -14.93
C LEU A 74 -23.59 0.99 -15.14
N ASP A 75 -24.31 1.82 -14.40
CA ASP A 75 -25.72 2.11 -14.58
C ASP A 75 -25.87 3.44 -15.31
N GLU A 76 -26.56 3.43 -16.45
CA GLU A 76 -26.87 4.62 -17.23
C GLU A 76 -28.38 4.68 -17.50
N GLY A 77 -29.08 5.58 -16.81
CA GLY A 77 -30.53 5.73 -16.95
C GLY A 77 -31.34 4.48 -16.58
N GLY A 78 -30.84 3.64 -15.67
CA GLY A 78 -31.44 2.37 -15.24
C GLY A 78 -30.95 1.15 -16.06
N ALA A 79 -30.13 1.36 -17.09
CA ALA A 79 -29.51 0.27 -17.84
C ALA A 79 -28.18 -0.13 -17.19
N VAL A 80 -28.22 -1.19 -16.37
CA VAL A 80 -27.05 -1.71 -15.67
C VAL A 80 -26.21 -2.62 -16.56
N ARG A 81 -24.91 -2.34 -16.65
CA ARG A 81 -23.90 -3.15 -17.34
C ARG A 81 -22.82 -3.59 -16.36
N CYS A 82 -22.49 -4.88 -16.38
CA CYS A 82 -21.26 -5.36 -15.75
C CYS A 82 -20.07 -5.08 -16.68
N LEU A 83 -19.07 -4.36 -16.19
CA LEU A 83 -17.81 -4.12 -16.91
C LEU A 83 -16.78 -5.21 -16.61
N ASP A 84 -16.81 -5.78 -15.40
CA ASP A 84 -15.94 -6.88 -14.97
C ASP A 84 -16.51 -7.57 -13.72
N ASP A 85 -16.72 -8.88 -13.76
CA ASP A 85 -17.26 -9.70 -12.67
C ASP A 85 -16.22 -10.63 -12.03
N ARG A 86 -14.93 -10.46 -12.36
CA ARG A 86 -13.89 -11.26 -11.73
C ARG A 86 -13.78 -10.96 -10.22
N PRO A 87 -13.26 -11.90 -9.41
CA PRO A 87 -13.11 -11.68 -7.97
C PRO A 87 -12.24 -10.45 -7.65
N GLY A 88 -12.80 -9.53 -6.85
CA GLY A 88 -12.11 -8.30 -6.40
C GLY A 88 -11.55 -8.35 -4.97
N GLY A 89 -11.86 -9.40 -4.22
CA GLY A 89 -11.58 -9.50 -2.78
C GLY A 89 -12.81 -9.21 -1.93
N ARG A 90 -12.67 -9.40 -0.62
CA ARG A 90 -13.68 -9.06 0.40
C ARG A 90 -13.65 -7.58 0.73
N TRP A 91 -14.81 -7.00 0.98
CA TRP A 91 -15.02 -5.57 1.28
C TRP A 91 -15.70 -5.42 2.63
N PRO A 92 -14.94 -5.42 3.74
CA PRO A 92 -15.53 -5.25 5.06
C PRO A 92 -16.25 -3.90 5.18
N GLY A 93 -17.47 -3.92 5.71
CA GLY A 93 -18.24 -2.71 5.98
C GLY A 93 -17.68 -1.86 7.14
N PHE A 94 -16.90 -2.48 8.04
CA PHE A 94 -16.42 -1.93 9.32
C PHE A 94 -17.57 -1.35 10.17
N GLU A 95 -18.66 -2.11 10.29
CA GLU A 95 -19.85 -1.71 11.05
C GLU A 95 -19.49 -1.32 12.49
N GLY A 96 -20.03 -0.19 12.96
CA GLY A 96 -19.77 0.32 14.31
C GLY A 96 -18.49 1.16 14.46
N HIS A 97 -17.54 1.10 13.52
CA HIS A 97 -16.28 1.85 13.62
C HIS A 97 -16.47 3.33 13.22
N PRO A 98 -15.97 4.31 13.99
CA PRO A 98 -16.13 5.75 13.76
C PRO A 98 -15.47 6.22 12.47
N HIS A 99 -14.47 5.45 12.01
CA HIS A 99 -13.75 5.70 10.77
C HIS A 99 -14.11 4.73 9.62
N ALA A 100 -15.25 4.04 9.68
CA ALA A 100 -15.62 3.01 8.71
C ALA A 100 -15.47 3.43 7.24
N GLY A 101 -15.95 4.63 6.88
CA GLY A 101 -15.82 5.15 5.51
C GLY A 101 -14.36 5.35 5.06
N ARG A 102 -13.48 5.77 5.97
CA ARG A 102 -12.05 5.96 5.67
C ARG A 102 -11.31 4.63 5.64
N LEU A 103 -11.64 3.70 6.52
CA LEU A 103 -11.09 2.33 6.45
C LEU A 103 -11.44 1.67 5.11
N ARG A 104 -12.68 1.81 4.63
CA ARG A 104 -13.07 1.29 3.30
C ARG A 104 -12.30 1.96 2.18
N GLN A 105 -12.12 3.28 2.22
CA GLN A 105 -11.37 4.00 1.20
C GLN A 105 -9.89 3.60 1.17
N LEU A 106 -9.22 3.54 2.33
CA LEU A 106 -7.82 3.13 2.44
C LEU A 106 -7.63 1.67 2.00
N HIS A 107 -8.57 0.80 2.37
CA HIS A 107 -8.56 -0.59 1.93
C HIS A 107 -8.74 -0.69 0.41
N HIS A 108 -9.65 0.08 -0.17
CA HIS A 108 -9.84 0.14 -1.63
C HIS A 108 -8.58 0.63 -2.35
N GLU A 109 -7.91 1.67 -1.83
CA GLU A 109 -6.63 2.17 -2.37
C GLU A 109 -5.50 1.11 -2.33
N ILE A 110 -5.52 0.22 -1.34
CA ILE A 110 -4.65 -0.97 -1.32
C ILE A 110 -5.07 -1.95 -2.43
N LEU A 111 -6.35 -2.33 -2.47
CA LEU A 111 -6.83 -3.38 -3.38
C LEU A 111 -6.67 -3.04 -4.87
N VAL A 112 -6.85 -1.77 -5.24
CA VAL A 112 -6.64 -1.33 -6.64
C VAL A 112 -5.18 -1.41 -7.04
N ASN A 113 -4.22 -1.43 -6.11
CA ASN A 113 -2.79 -1.54 -6.37
C ASN A 113 -2.25 -2.99 -6.23
N LEU A 114 -3.13 -3.99 -6.32
CA LEU A 114 -2.78 -5.42 -6.34
C LEU A 114 -3.00 -6.05 -7.73
N PRO A 115 -2.43 -5.52 -8.84
CA PRO A 115 -2.66 -6.10 -10.15
C PRO A 115 -2.24 -7.58 -10.16
N CYS A 116 -3.19 -8.46 -10.45
CA CYS A 116 -2.98 -9.91 -10.46
C CYS A 116 -2.40 -10.47 -9.14
N GLY A 117 -2.69 -9.82 -8.00
CA GLY A 117 -2.25 -10.29 -6.68
C GLY A 117 -0.84 -9.89 -6.28
N ALA A 118 -0.16 -9.04 -7.05
CA ALA A 118 1.18 -8.55 -6.74
C ALA A 118 1.11 -7.12 -6.20
N PRO A 119 1.43 -6.85 -4.92
CA PRO A 119 1.31 -5.50 -4.35
C PRO A 119 2.32 -4.51 -4.91
N LEU A 120 1.85 -3.49 -5.63
CA LEU A 120 2.70 -2.40 -6.12
C LEU A 120 2.57 -1.19 -5.20
N PRO A 121 3.65 -0.42 -4.95
CA PRO A 121 3.56 0.84 -4.20
C PRO A 121 2.52 1.78 -4.82
N ASN A 122 2.57 1.92 -6.13
CA ASN A 122 1.54 2.54 -6.96
C ASN A 122 1.60 1.91 -8.37
N ARG A 123 0.46 1.39 -8.85
CA ARG A 123 0.40 0.66 -10.12
C ARG A 123 0.59 1.48 -11.39
N LEU A 124 0.53 2.81 -11.29
CA LEU A 124 0.66 3.72 -12.43
C LEU A 124 2.14 4.04 -12.69
N VAL A 125 2.97 4.07 -11.65
CA VAL A 125 4.38 4.51 -11.76
C VAL A 125 5.40 3.44 -11.37
N TYR A 126 4.97 2.32 -10.81
CA TYR A 126 5.84 1.16 -10.50
C TYR A 126 5.46 -0.06 -11.32
N SER A 127 6.48 -0.83 -11.72
CA SER A 127 6.33 -2.07 -12.50
C SER A 127 6.56 -3.35 -11.68
N LYS A 128 7.06 -3.23 -10.45
CA LYS A 128 7.42 -4.38 -9.60
C LYS A 128 7.00 -4.17 -8.15
N PRO A 129 6.57 -5.24 -7.45
CA PRO A 129 6.34 -5.22 -6.01
C PRO A 129 7.60 -4.98 -5.22
N TRP A 130 7.48 -4.22 -4.14
CA TRP A 130 8.52 -4.05 -3.12
C TRP A 130 8.16 -4.89 -1.91
N TYR A 131 9.13 -5.62 -1.34
CA TYR A 131 8.84 -6.48 -0.18
C TYR A 131 8.43 -5.66 1.04
N ARG A 132 8.99 -4.46 1.21
CA ARG A 132 8.65 -3.53 2.28
C ARG A 132 7.18 -3.09 2.21
N ASP A 133 6.75 -2.56 1.06
CA ASP A 133 5.35 -2.19 0.81
C ASP A 133 4.41 -3.39 0.91
N SER A 134 4.82 -4.51 0.32
CA SER A 134 4.01 -5.73 0.29
C SER A 134 3.78 -6.30 1.69
N ALA A 135 4.79 -6.25 2.58
CA ALA A 135 4.65 -6.70 3.96
C ALA A 135 3.61 -5.86 4.72
N MET A 136 3.63 -4.53 4.53
CA MET A 136 2.64 -3.64 5.16
C MET A 136 1.24 -3.84 4.58
N VAL A 137 1.13 -4.03 3.26
CA VAL A 137 -0.13 -4.42 2.61
C VAL A 137 -0.65 -5.73 3.18
N ALA A 138 0.22 -6.74 3.34
CA ALA A 138 -0.17 -8.05 3.82
C ALA A 138 -0.75 -8.04 5.24
N MET A 139 -0.25 -7.16 6.14
CA MET A 139 -0.85 -6.94 7.46
C MET A 139 -2.32 -6.46 7.36
N VAL A 140 -2.62 -5.59 6.39
CA VAL A 140 -4.00 -5.16 6.15
C VAL A 140 -4.83 -6.28 5.57
N LEU A 141 -4.30 -7.02 4.58
CA LEU A 141 -5.02 -8.14 3.97
C LEU A 141 -5.31 -9.25 4.97
N GLU A 142 -4.42 -9.50 5.95
CA GLU A 142 -4.69 -10.41 7.06
C GLU A 142 -5.90 -9.94 7.88
N LYS A 143 -5.88 -8.68 8.34
CA LYS A 143 -6.97 -8.10 9.13
C LYS A 143 -8.31 -8.04 8.39
N THR A 144 -8.30 -7.96 7.06
CA THR A 144 -9.52 -7.88 6.24
C THR A 144 -9.95 -9.23 5.62
N GLY A 145 -9.20 -10.31 5.86
CA GLY A 145 -9.50 -11.64 5.32
C GLY A 145 -9.27 -11.76 3.80
N ASN A 146 -8.27 -11.05 3.29
CA ASN A 146 -7.93 -10.92 1.87
C ASN A 146 -6.56 -11.51 1.49
N LEU A 147 -5.89 -12.27 2.36
CA LEU A 147 -4.58 -12.88 2.07
C LEU A 147 -4.58 -13.77 0.81
N GLY A 148 -5.70 -14.42 0.49
CA GLY A 148 -5.84 -15.22 -0.73
C GLY A 148 -5.66 -14.42 -2.04
N LEU A 149 -5.69 -13.08 -1.99
CA LEU A 149 -5.38 -12.25 -3.16
C LEU A 149 -3.89 -12.28 -3.53
N ILE A 150 -3.00 -12.47 -2.56
CA ILE A 150 -1.54 -12.41 -2.75
C ILE A 150 -0.86 -13.78 -2.67
N GLU A 151 -1.61 -14.85 -2.37
CA GLU A 151 -1.12 -16.21 -2.17
C GLU A 151 -0.28 -16.72 -3.35
N ASP A 152 -0.82 -16.65 -4.58
CA ASP A 152 -0.12 -17.10 -5.78
C ASP A 152 1.20 -16.34 -6.01
N TRP A 153 1.22 -15.04 -5.72
CA TRP A 153 2.41 -14.20 -5.87
C TRP A 153 3.48 -14.57 -4.83
N VAL A 154 3.11 -14.71 -3.55
CA VAL A 154 4.04 -15.09 -2.49
C VAL A 154 4.58 -16.51 -2.72
N ALA A 155 3.72 -17.47 -3.06
CA ALA A 155 4.14 -18.84 -3.41
C ALA A 155 5.06 -18.89 -4.65
N GLY A 156 5.03 -17.84 -5.48
CA GLY A 156 5.88 -17.64 -6.64
C GLY A 156 7.24 -17.00 -6.33
N LEU A 157 7.49 -16.50 -5.12
CA LEU A 157 8.76 -15.82 -4.79
C LEU A 157 9.95 -16.78 -4.84
N ARG A 158 11.03 -16.37 -5.50
CA ARG A 158 12.27 -17.17 -5.66
C ARG A 158 13.54 -16.43 -5.27
N GLU A 159 13.45 -15.12 -5.05
CA GLU A 159 14.60 -14.26 -4.81
C GLU A 159 14.55 -13.69 -3.38
N PRO A 160 15.67 -13.67 -2.64
CA PRO A 160 15.70 -13.09 -1.30
C PRO A 160 15.61 -11.56 -1.28
N PHE A 161 15.80 -10.91 -2.43
CA PHE A 161 15.77 -9.45 -2.57
C PHE A 161 14.95 -9.06 -3.79
N ASP A 162 14.08 -8.06 -3.64
CA ASP A 162 13.28 -7.52 -4.75
C ASP A 162 14.14 -6.73 -5.77
N ARG A 163 15.26 -6.16 -5.30
CA ARG A 163 16.24 -5.41 -6.08
C ARG A 163 15.67 -4.17 -6.76
N ASN A 164 14.60 -3.59 -6.21
CA ASN A 164 13.94 -2.45 -6.83
C ASN A 164 14.74 -1.15 -6.70
N ASN A 165 15.52 -0.98 -5.62
CA ASN A 165 16.47 0.11 -5.49
C ASN A 165 17.71 -0.13 -6.36
N ARG A 166 17.62 0.11 -7.66
CA ARG A 166 18.74 0.01 -8.64
C ARG A 166 19.54 -1.29 -8.58
N GLY A 167 18.90 -2.41 -8.27
CA GLY A 167 19.59 -3.70 -8.16
C GLY A 167 20.19 -4.01 -6.79
N HIS A 168 20.11 -3.10 -5.82
CA HIS A 168 20.67 -3.29 -4.47
C HIS A 168 19.96 -4.44 -3.73
N ARG A 169 20.75 -5.21 -2.98
CA ARG A 169 20.29 -6.27 -2.08
C ARG A 169 20.01 -5.64 -0.71
N GLU A 170 18.82 -5.11 -0.49
CA GLU A 170 18.47 -4.45 0.77
C GLU A 170 18.23 -5.47 1.89
N SER A 171 18.90 -5.33 3.02
CA SER A 171 18.94 -6.40 4.03
C SER A 171 17.60 -6.63 4.74
N ASP A 172 16.72 -5.63 4.77
CA ASP A 172 15.36 -5.73 5.32
C ASP A 172 14.47 -6.68 4.52
N ASN A 173 14.73 -6.85 3.21
CA ASN A 173 14.00 -7.78 2.35
C ASN A 173 14.02 -9.23 2.88
N LEU A 174 15.11 -9.65 3.53
CA LEU A 174 15.24 -11.02 4.04
C LEU A 174 14.16 -11.34 5.07
N GLY A 175 13.92 -10.42 6.01
CA GLY A 175 12.88 -10.58 7.02
C GLY A 175 11.47 -10.37 6.47
N GLN A 176 11.30 -9.37 5.59
CA GLN A 176 10.01 -9.09 4.93
C GLN A 176 9.52 -10.28 4.10
N ALA A 177 10.41 -10.92 3.33
CA ALA A 177 10.08 -12.09 2.54
C ALA A 177 9.70 -13.30 3.43
N LEU A 178 10.41 -13.54 4.53
CA LEU A 178 10.04 -14.58 5.50
C LEU A 178 8.66 -14.32 6.11
N TYR A 179 8.37 -13.07 6.48
CA TYR A 179 7.05 -12.69 6.98
C TYR A 179 5.96 -12.91 5.94
N LEU A 180 6.15 -12.46 4.69
CA LEU A 180 5.19 -12.69 3.61
C LEU A 180 4.89 -14.18 3.42
N ILE A 181 5.93 -15.03 3.39
CA ILE A 181 5.78 -16.48 3.29
C ILE A 181 4.97 -17.03 4.47
N SER A 182 5.20 -16.55 5.69
CA SER A 182 4.51 -17.02 6.89
C SER A 182 2.98 -16.87 6.86
N LEU A 183 2.48 -15.92 6.05
CA LEU A 183 1.05 -15.60 5.99
C LEU A 183 0.26 -16.56 5.10
N VAL A 184 0.92 -17.22 4.13
CA VAL A 184 0.23 -18.04 3.11
C VAL A 184 0.92 -19.39 2.83
N SER A 185 2.03 -19.65 3.50
CA SER A 185 2.82 -20.87 3.34
C SER A 185 3.50 -21.21 4.66
N ASP A 186 4.56 -22.03 4.62
CA ASP A 186 5.29 -22.48 5.79
C ASP A 186 6.81 -22.50 5.56
N ARG A 187 7.54 -23.03 6.55
CA ARG A 187 9.00 -23.16 6.54
C ARG A 187 9.55 -24.01 5.38
N GLY A 188 8.71 -24.80 4.72
CA GLY A 188 9.05 -25.64 3.57
C GLY A 188 9.08 -24.89 2.24
N HIS A 189 8.69 -23.61 2.21
CA HIS A 189 8.77 -22.80 1.00
C HIS A 189 10.25 -22.67 0.52
N PRO A 190 10.57 -22.89 -0.78
CA PRO A 190 11.96 -22.96 -1.26
C PRO A 190 12.80 -21.71 -0.94
N LEU A 191 12.18 -20.54 -0.97
CA LEU A 191 12.86 -19.28 -0.66
C LEU A 191 13.34 -19.19 0.79
N VAL A 192 12.71 -19.89 1.74
CA VAL A 192 13.12 -19.88 3.15
C VAL A 192 14.55 -20.38 3.27
N GLU A 193 14.87 -21.53 2.66
CA GLU A 193 16.23 -22.08 2.69
C GLU A 193 17.23 -21.15 1.99
N THR A 194 16.86 -20.54 0.87
CA THR A 194 17.70 -19.56 0.18
C THR A 194 17.99 -18.34 1.05
N ILE A 195 17.00 -17.82 1.77
CA ILE A 195 17.19 -16.71 2.71
C ILE A 195 18.13 -17.13 3.83
N LEU A 196 17.90 -18.26 4.49
CA LEU A 196 18.72 -18.73 5.60
C LEU A 196 20.20 -18.91 5.21
N ARG A 197 20.47 -19.41 3.99
CA ARG A 197 21.84 -19.52 3.45
C ARG A 197 22.45 -18.16 3.10
N THR A 198 21.64 -17.15 2.83
CA THR A 198 22.08 -15.79 2.48
C THR A 198 22.42 -14.96 3.72
N LEU A 199 21.78 -15.22 4.86
CA LEU A 199 21.94 -14.42 6.09
C LEU A 199 23.41 -14.18 6.49
N PRO A 200 24.33 -15.17 6.46
CA PRO A 200 25.71 -14.96 6.86
C PRO A 200 26.46 -13.91 6.03
N GLU A 201 26.05 -13.66 4.78
CA GLU A 201 26.66 -12.64 3.91
C GLU A 201 26.33 -11.21 4.35
N HIS A 202 25.25 -11.05 5.13
CA HIS A 202 24.73 -9.75 5.57
C HIS A 202 24.81 -9.57 7.09
N ALA A 203 25.47 -10.49 7.80
CA ALA A 203 25.51 -10.50 9.25
C ALA A 203 26.87 -10.05 9.80
N THR A 204 26.83 -9.19 10.81
CA THR A 204 27.99 -8.86 11.66
C THR A 204 27.53 -8.90 13.11
N ASP A 205 28.31 -9.50 14.02
CA ASP A 205 28.03 -9.49 15.47
C ASP A 205 26.57 -9.81 15.85
N GLY A 206 25.98 -10.83 15.20
CA GLY A 206 24.63 -11.31 15.49
C GLY A 206 23.49 -10.39 15.02
N HIS A 207 23.73 -9.46 14.10
CA HIS A 207 22.69 -8.60 13.53
C HIS A 207 22.89 -8.39 12.03
N LEU A 208 21.82 -7.98 11.33
CA LEU A 208 21.90 -7.63 9.91
C LEU A 208 22.59 -6.28 9.72
N THR A 209 23.37 -6.22 8.65
CA THR A 209 24.09 -5.04 8.16
C THR A 209 23.84 -4.89 6.67
N GLY A 210 24.20 -3.74 6.09
CA GLY A 210 23.93 -3.42 4.69
C GLY A 210 23.08 -2.16 4.58
N LEU A 211 22.45 -1.96 3.43
CA LEU A 211 21.65 -0.78 3.14
C LEU A 211 20.16 -1.13 3.09
N SER A 212 19.33 -0.18 3.51
CA SER A 212 17.91 -0.07 3.19
C SER A 212 17.66 1.39 2.83
N ASP A 213 17.00 1.67 1.71
CA ASP A 213 16.80 3.02 1.19
C ASP A 213 18.12 3.84 1.13
N TYR A 214 19.16 3.20 0.59
CA TYR A 214 20.50 3.77 0.43
C TYR A 214 21.24 4.14 1.73
N ALA A 215 20.73 3.79 2.91
CA ALA A 215 21.35 4.06 4.20
C ALA A 215 21.43 2.81 5.11
N PRO A 216 22.38 2.75 6.06
CA PRO A 216 22.43 1.65 7.03
C PRO A 216 21.31 1.75 8.06
N HIS A 217 20.52 0.67 8.19
CA HIS A 217 19.44 0.56 9.17
C HIS A 217 19.46 -0.79 9.91
N PRO A 218 20.55 -1.11 10.63
CA PRO A 218 20.75 -2.44 11.21
C PRO A 218 19.72 -2.81 12.29
N VAL A 219 19.13 -1.82 12.97
CA VAL A 219 18.06 -2.07 13.95
C VAL A 219 16.79 -2.48 13.23
N TYR A 220 16.36 -1.69 12.23
CA TYR A 220 15.17 -1.97 11.43
C TYR A 220 15.27 -3.29 10.66
N GLN A 221 16.40 -3.52 9.98
CA GLN A 221 16.68 -4.75 9.23
C GLN A 221 16.59 -5.99 10.14
N THR A 222 17.22 -5.92 11.31
CA THR A 222 17.24 -7.05 12.25
C THR A 222 15.87 -7.29 12.89
N LYS A 223 15.07 -6.24 13.14
CA LYS A 223 13.67 -6.39 13.59
C LYS A 223 12.84 -7.18 12.58
N TRP A 224 12.92 -6.83 11.29
CA TRP A 224 12.24 -7.57 10.23
C TRP A 224 12.68 -9.03 10.18
N LEU A 225 13.98 -9.30 10.30
CA LEU A 225 14.50 -10.66 10.30
C LEU A 225 13.91 -11.49 11.45
N LEU A 226 14.03 -10.99 12.68
CA LEU A 226 13.50 -11.67 13.86
C LEU A 226 11.98 -11.91 13.74
N PHE A 227 11.24 -10.91 13.25
CA PHE A 227 9.81 -11.03 13.03
C PHE A 227 9.47 -12.14 12.03
N GLY A 228 10.14 -12.16 10.87
CA GLY A 228 9.94 -13.17 9.84
C GLY A 228 10.35 -14.59 10.29
N LEU A 229 11.48 -14.73 10.99
CA LEU A 229 11.92 -16.01 11.55
C LEU A 229 10.89 -16.57 12.54
N ARG A 230 10.43 -15.72 13.48
CA ARG A 230 9.43 -16.10 14.49
C ARG A 230 8.09 -16.47 13.88
N ALA A 231 7.65 -15.71 12.88
CA ALA A 231 6.38 -15.99 12.20
C ALA A 231 6.37 -17.38 11.52
N LEU A 232 7.53 -17.87 11.08
CA LEU A 232 7.69 -19.22 10.52
C LEU A 232 8.04 -20.31 11.56
N GLY A 233 8.22 -19.93 12.83
CA GLY A 233 8.70 -20.82 13.88
C GLY A 233 10.12 -21.35 13.61
N LEU A 234 10.97 -20.52 13.00
CA LEU A 234 12.39 -20.77 12.79
C LEU A 234 13.19 -20.29 14.01
N ASP A 235 14.38 -20.86 14.20
CA ASP A 235 15.28 -20.46 15.27
C ASP A 235 15.85 -19.05 15.03
N ASP A 236 15.83 -18.22 16.06
CA ASP A 236 16.32 -16.85 16.06
C ASP A 236 17.37 -16.57 17.14
N GLY A 237 17.79 -17.59 17.91
CA GLY A 237 18.55 -17.42 19.16
C GLY A 237 19.91 -16.73 19.04
N ASP A 238 20.55 -16.79 17.86
CA ASP A 238 21.84 -16.14 17.61
C ASP A 238 21.70 -14.65 17.22
N TRP A 239 20.48 -14.20 16.92
CA TRP A 239 20.20 -12.84 16.42
C TRP A 239 19.84 -11.87 17.54
N ARG A 240 20.38 -10.66 17.47
CA ARG A 240 20.19 -9.61 18.48
C ARG A 240 19.99 -8.27 17.81
N ILE A 241 18.94 -7.55 18.18
CA ILE A 241 18.75 -6.17 17.72
C ILE A 241 19.86 -5.31 18.34
N PRO A 242 20.69 -4.61 17.53
CA PRO A 242 21.78 -3.80 18.06
C PRO A 242 21.22 -2.58 18.81
N SER A 243 21.87 -2.20 19.90
CA SER A 243 21.46 -1.05 20.72
C SER A 243 22.10 0.25 20.19
N GLN A 244 21.58 0.76 19.07
CA GLN A 244 22.05 2.02 18.48
C GLN A 244 20.90 2.84 17.88
N PRO A 245 21.05 4.17 17.71
CA PRO A 245 20.05 4.97 17.02
C PRO A 245 19.87 4.53 15.57
N ASP A 246 18.61 4.45 15.14
CA ASP A 246 18.18 4.13 13.79
C ASP A 246 16.79 4.74 13.60
N ASN A 247 16.66 5.71 12.69
CA ASN A 247 15.39 6.41 12.45
C ASN A 247 14.32 5.50 11.86
N TYR A 248 14.70 4.42 11.16
CA TYR A 248 13.76 3.41 10.67
C TYR A 248 13.27 2.49 11.79
N SER A 249 13.93 2.45 12.96
CA SER A 249 13.47 1.63 14.10
C SER A 249 12.03 1.94 14.52
N ALA A 250 11.59 3.18 14.36
CA ALA A 250 10.23 3.63 14.70
C ALA A 250 9.18 3.20 13.66
N LEU A 251 9.58 2.77 12.47
CA LEU A 251 8.64 2.21 11.48
C LEU A 251 8.08 0.85 11.92
N PHE A 252 8.72 0.19 12.89
CA PHE A 252 8.31 -1.08 13.45
C PHE A 252 7.52 -0.86 14.75
N TRP A 253 6.26 -0.44 14.62
CA TRP A 253 5.42 0.00 15.76
C TRP A 253 4.66 -1.12 16.46
N TRP A 254 4.44 -2.26 15.80
CA TRP A 254 3.65 -3.38 16.34
C TRP A 254 4.44 -4.32 17.24
N ASP A 255 5.77 -4.32 17.16
CA ASP A 255 6.66 -5.18 17.96
C ASP A 255 8.02 -4.51 18.19
N PHE A 256 8.86 -5.10 19.04
CA PHE A 256 10.24 -4.67 19.33
C PHE A 256 10.39 -3.19 19.72
N ARG A 257 9.36 -2.61 20.34
CA ARG A 257 9.36 -1.20 20.76
C ARG A 257 10.39 -0.90 21.84
N GLN A 258 10.68 -1.88 22.69
CA GLN A 258 11.62 -1.75 23.82
C GLN A 258 13.09 -1.74 23.37
N GLN A 259 13.38 -2.17 22.14
CA GLN A 259 14.72 -2.18 21.55
C GLN A 259 15.02 -0.91 20.75
N HIS A 260 14.17 0.11 20.85
CA HIS A 260 14.39 1.40 20.23
C HIS A 260 15.34 2.27 21.06
N VAL A 261 16.41 2.75 20.43
CA VAL A 261 17.26 3.81 20.98
C VAL A 261 16.85 5.14 20.34
N PRO A 262 16.48 6.17 21.13
CA PRO A 262 16.07 7.46 20.59
C PRO A 262 17.13 8.07 19.65
N GLY A 263 16.66 8.67 18.56
CA GLY A 263 17.48 9.31 17.54
C GLY A 263 16.72 10.46 16.86
N ALA A 264 17.30 10.99 15.78
CA ALA A 264 16.58 11.95 14.95
C ALA A 264 15.41 11.25 14.24
N GLY A 265 14.23 11.86 14.29
CA GLY A 265 13.07 11.43 13.54
C GLY A 265 13.10 11.89 12.08
N PHE A 266 12.02 11.62 11.35
CA PHE A 266 11.86 12.09 9.98
C PHE A 266 11.59 13.60 9.94
N ASP A 267 12.32 14.32 9.09
CA ASP A 267 12.10 15.75 8.91
C ASP A 267 10.76 16.07 8.21
N ALA A 268 10.33 17.33 8.32
CA ALA A 268 9.04 17.75 7.78
C ALA A 268 8.91 17.57 6.26
N ALA A 269 10.02 17.68 5.51
CA ALA A 269 9.99 17.51 4.05
C ALA A 269 9.80 16.03 3.67
N SER A 270 10.46 15.13 4.40
CA SER A 270 10.35 13.68 4.24
C SER A 270 8.95 13.20 4.61
N ARG A 271 8.38 13.72 5.70
CA ARG A 271 7.01 13.41 6.12
C ARG A 271 5.93 13.86 5.13
N VAL A 272 6.25 14.82 4.26
CA VAL A 272 5.37 15.30 3.19
C VAL A 272 5.50 14.46 1.93
N ARG A 273 6.72 14.07 1.55
CA ARG A 273 7.00 13.27 0.35
C ARG A 273 6.69 11.79 0.54
N TYR A 274 6.97 11.28 1.73
CA TYR A 274 6.85 9.88 2.11
C TYR A 274 5.98 9.78 3.38
N PRO A 275 4.67 10.10 3.31
CA PRO A 275 3.86 10.25 4.51
C PRO A 275 3.80 8.98 5.36
N TYR A 276 3.90 7.80 4.75
CA TYR A 276 3.97 6.52 5.47
C TYR A 276 5.05 6.49 6.55
N LEU A 277 6.20 7.16 6.34
CA LEU A 277 7.26 7.27 7.36
C LEU A 277 6.78 8.07 8.57
N GLY A 278 6.10 9.19 8.33
CA GLY A 278 5.56 10.05 9.39
C GLY A 278 4.42 9.39 10.15
N TRP A 279 3.52 8.69 9.43
CA TRP A 279 2.43 7.92 10.01
C TRP A 279 2.95 6.80 10.92
N ALA A 280 3.91 6.01 10.45
CA ALA A 280 4.50 4.92 11.23
C ALA A 280 5.24 5.43 12.46
N GLU A 281 6.01 6.52 12.33
CA GLU A 281 6.70 7.16 13.46
C GLU A 281 5.71 7.69 14.51
N ASP A 282 4.62 8.32 14.07
CA ASP A 282 3.57 8.79 14.98
C ASP A 282 2.86 7.64 15.68
N HIS A 283 2.55 6.57 14.95
CA HIS A 283 1.98 5.35 15.51
C HIS A 283 2.89 4.76 16.59
N PHE A 284 4.18 4.64 16.31
CA PHE A 284 5.19 4.15 17.26
C PHE A 284 5.22 4.95 18.56
N HIS A 285 5.14 6.28 18.47
CA HIS A 285 5.18 7.17 19.63
C HIS A 285 3.80 7.40 20.29
N GLY A 286 2.72 6.82 19.76
CA GLY A 286 1.37 7.09 20.23
C GLY A 286 0.94 8.55 20.03
N ARG A 287 1.51 9.22 19.02
CA ARG A 287 1.12 10.58 18.62
C ARG A 287 -0.02 10.49 17.62
N PRO A 288 -0.96 11.45 17.61
CA PRO A 288 -1.92 11.55 16.52
C PRO A 288 -1.18 11.80 15.19
N PRO A 289 -1.33 10.93 14.17
CA PRO A 289 -0.81 11.19 12.83
C PRO A 289 -1.58 12.34 12.19
N PRO A 290 -1.16 12.82 11.00
CA PRO A 290 -1.85 13.89 10.28
C PRO A 290 -3.23 13.46 9.75
N LEU A 291 -4.21 13.32 10.66
CA LEU A 291 -5.59 12.89 10.41
C LEU A 291 -6.36 13.87 9.51
N ASP A 292 -5.91 15.11 9.40
CA ASP A 292 -6.44 16.11 8.49
C ASP A 292 -6.28 15.71 7.02
N LEU A 293 -5.26 14.92 6.69
CA LEU A 293 -5.08 14.35 5.34
C LEU A 293 -6.23 13.41 4.97
N LEU A 294 -6.86 12.76 5.95
CA LEU A 294 -8.05 11.95 5.73
C LEU A 294 -9.31 12.78 5.48
N ARG A 295 -9.25 14.12 5.47
CA ARG A 295 -10.39 14.97 5.07
C ARG A 295 -10.40 15.27 3.57
N MET A 296 -9.39 14.83 2.84
CA MET A 296 -9.28 15.04 1.40
C MET A 296 -10.30 14.21 0.60
N ASN A 297 -10.51 14.62 -0.65
CA ASN A 297 -11.21 13.83 -1.67
C ASN A 297 -10.32 12.66 -2.13
N ALA A 298 -10.92 11.63 -2.71
CA ALA A 298 -10.18 10.51 -3.28
C ALA A 298 -9.26 10.96 -4.45
N PRO A 299 -8.05 10.41 -4.58
CA PRO A 299 -7.37 9.49 -3.63
C PRO A 299 -6.78 10.20 -2.39
N LEU A 300 -6.68 9.49 -1.26
CA LEU A 300 -6.17 10.01 0.03
C LEU A 300 -4.66 9.91 0.17
N THR A 301 -4.07 8.84 -0.35
CA THR A 301 -2.69 8.47 -0.02
C THR A 301 -1.76 8.74 -1.19
N TRP A 302 -0.53 9.11 -0.92
CA TRP A 302 0.44 9.40 -1.97
C TRP A 302 1.88 9.09 -1.54
N GLU A 303 2.74 9.14 -2.55
CA GLU A 303 4.18 9.30 -2.46
C GLU A 303 4.60 10.40 -3.45
N ALA A 304 5.67 11.13 -3.15
CA ALA A 304 6.21 12.16 -4.04
C ALA A 304 7.73 12.09 -4.17
N GLU A 305 8.24 12.49 -5.34
CA GLU A 305 9.67 12.59 -5.68
C GLU A 305 10.48 11.29 -5.51
N ALA A 306 9.83 10.13 -5.40
CA ALA A 306 10.51 8.84 -5.32
C ALA A 306 11.47 8.61 -6.51
N SER A 307 12.63 8.01 -6.22
CA SER A 307 13.71 7.88 -7.20
C SER A 307 13.45 6.82 -8.26
N GLU A 308 12.74 5.74 -7.91
CA GLU A 308 12.50 4.58 -8.77
C GLU A 308 11.11 4.58 -9.44
N ALA A 309 10.29 5.61 -9.19
CA ALA A 309 8.99 5.79 -9.84
C ALA A 309 9.10 6.43 -11.23
N ASP A 310 8.40 5.86 -12.22
CA ASP A 310 8.22 6.44 -13.54
C ASP A 310 6.94 7.28 -13.61
N TYR A 311 7.08 8.58 -13.37
CA TYR A 311 5.97 9.52 -13.37
C TYR A 311 5.41 9.85 -14.76
N SER A 312 6.07 9.44 -15.85
CA SER A 312 5.65 9.81 -17.21
C SER A 312 4.24 9.29 -17.56
N ALA A 313 3.86 8.15 -16.98
CA ALA A 313 2.52 7.57 -17.14
C ALA A 313 1.41 8.46 -16.55
N LEU A 314 1.73 9.38 -15.63
CA LEU A 314 0.75 10.28 -15.03
C LEU A 314 0.39 11.46 -15.93
N ALA A 315 1.19 11.77 -16.95
CA ALA A 315 0.94 12.90 -17.87
C ALA A 315 -0.45 12.82 -18.51
N ALA A 316 -0.87 11.61 -18.89
CA ALA A 316 -2.17 11.36 -19.51
C ALA A 316 -3.34 11.46 -18.52
N LEU A 317 -3.08 11.23 -17.23
CA LEU A 317 -4.09 11.32 -16.16
C LEU A 317 -4.25 12.76 -15.67
N ASP A 318 -3.14 13.37 -15.28
CA ASP A 318 -3.07 14.73 -14.76
C ASP A 318 -1.62 15.27 -14.91
N PRO A 319 -1.36 16.19 -15.86
CA PRO A 319 -0.02 16.77 -16.05
C PRO A 319 0.54 17.45 -14.79
N GLY A 320 -0.33 17.91 -13.89
CA GLY A 320 0.08 18.50 -12.61
C GLY A 320 0.66 17.46 -11.64
N LEU A 321 0.26 16.19 -11.73
CA LEU A 321 0.83 15.10 -10.94
C LEU A 321 2.21 14.69 -11.46
N GLU A 322 2.38 14.59 -12.77
CA GLU A 322 3.69 14.34 -13.39
C GLU A 322 4.68 15.46 -13.04
N ALA A 323 4.29 16.72 -13.26
CA ALA A 323 5.17 17.87 -13.05
C ALA A 323 5.65 18.00 -11.59
N ARG A 324 4.80 17.62 -10.64
CA ARG A 324 5.13 17.60 -9.20
C ARG A 324 5.73 16.27 -8.73
N ARG A 325 5.79 15.26 -9.60
CA ARG A 325 6.21 13.89 -9.29
C ARG A 325 5.45 13.31 -8.10
N ILE A 326 4.12 13.31 -8.15
CA ILE A 326 3.25 12.80 -7.08
C ILE A 326 2.45 11.60 -7.61
N ALA A 327 2.61 10.44 -6.96
CA ALA A 327 1.87 9.22 -7.28
C ALA A 327 0.73 9.01 -6.28
N LEU A 328 -0.50 8.81 -6.80
CA LEU A 328 -1.73 8.60 -6.05
C LEU A 328 -2.46 7.35 -6.62
N PRO A 329 -3.06 6.47 -5.80
CA PRO A 329 -2.81 6.27 -4.37
C PRO A 329 -1.50 5.53 -4.06
N HIS A 330 -1.04 5.48 -2.81
CA HIS A 330 0.19 4.74 -2.43
C HIS A 330 -0.07 3.68 -1.36
N THR A 331 0.32 2.42 -1.59
CA THR A 331 -0.11 1.29 -0.75
C THR A 331 0.48 1.29 0.64
N TRP A 332 1.76 1.61 0.83
CA TRP A 332 2.32 1.65 2.19
C TRP A 332 1.70 2.79 3.02
N HIS A 333 1.43 3.93 2.39
CA HIS A 333 0.74 5.03 3.08
C HIS A 333 -0.69 4.65 3.42
N ALA A 334 -1.41 4.01 2.49
CA ALA A 334 -2.73 3.46 2.78
C ALA A 334 -2.71 2.43 3.91
N ALA A 335 -1.70 1.55 3.94
CA ALA A 335 -1.55 0.53 4.97
C ALA A 335 -1.29 1.12 6.34
N GLU A 336 -0.34 2.06 6.48
CA GLU A 336 -0.06 2.70 7.77
C GLU A 336 -1.27 3.44 8.31
N ALA A 337 -1.95 4.20 7.44
CA ALA A 337 -3.15 4.92 7.83
C ALA A 337 -4.28 3.97 8.23
N PHE A 338 -4.46 2.87 7.49
CA PHE A 338 -5.46 1.86 7.80
C PHE A 338 -5.19 1.21 9.16
N LEU A 339 -3.96 0.72 9.37
CA LEU A 339 -3.58 -0.01 10.57
C LEU A 339 -3.70 0.86 11.82
N TYR A 340 -3.27 2.13 11.74
CA TYR A 340 -3.44 3.08 12.83
C TYR A 340 -4.92 3.32 13.18
N LEU A 341 -5.76 3.61 12.18
CA LEU A 341 -7.19 3.86 12.43
C LEU A 341 -7.91 2.62 12.97
N HIS A 342 -7.52 1.44 12.51
CA HIS A 342 -8.11 0.18 12.94
C HIS A 342 -7.76 -0.17 14.39
N GLU A 343 -6.58 0.25 14.87
CA GLU A 343 -6.13 0.00 16.26
C GLU A 343 -6.60 1.05 17.26
N LEU A 344 -6.95 2.25 16.80
CA LEU A 344 -7.46 3.34 17.65
C LEU A 344 -8.71 2.99 18.46
N GLU A 345 -9.50 1.99 18.09
CA GLU A 345 -10.59 1.49 18.95
C GLU A 345 -10.23 0.23 19.74
N SER A 346 -9.19 -0.50 19.32
CA SER A 346 -8.68 -1.65 20.08
C SER A 346 -7.99 -1.24 21.39
N THR A 347 -7.77 0.07 21.60
CA THR A 347 -7.05 0.64 22.75
C THR A 347 -7.85 1.65 23.59
N PHE A 348 -9.14 1.87 23.31
CA PHE A 348 -9.99 2.73 24.13
C PHE A 348 -11.24 1.97 24.61
N PRO A 349 -11.26 1.48 25.87
CA PRO A 349 -12.44 0.86 26.47
C PRO A 349 -13.57 1.85 26.77
#